data_AF-A0AAV3XCP6-F1
#
_entry.id   AF-A0AAV3XCP6-F1
#
_cell.length_a   1.000
_cell.length_b   1.000
_cell.length_c   1.000
_cell.angle_alpha   90.00
_cell.angle_beta   90.00
_cell.angle_gamma   90.00
#
_symmetry.space_group_name_H-M   'P 1'
#
loop_
_entity.id
_entity.type
_entity.pdbx_description
1 polymer ?
#
loop_
_entity_poly.entity_id
_entity_poly.type
_entity_poly.pdbx_seq_one_letter_code
_entity_poly.pdbx_strand_id
1 'polypeptide(L)'
;MTKSQDSNFNNAIANLSFPVANFFQEFDAKTLPISLAAGLPIGMIGVLFDTSLAAVFRGFDKQAQGIGIVLSSAIAVRVVTSLTSSFPTITADIDTLPIAVLAGSAAAINSSLSDSADAETIFVTILATFALTAWLTGAFLLALGQFKVGELIRFIPYPALAGFLAGTGWLLFRGSLEIMTDVKLNFSSLAVMFQTDILLRWLPGLIFAAVLVLISRRYKHWSIVPTAIVAAIGLFYLFLWASHTGFEDAIAKGWLLEPFTSGSLWQPFNQAKLIQVDWSVISTQIGDILTIAAISPIAILLNASALELAAECDIDFNRELKAAGIANLAVGVGGGLVG
;
A
#
# COMPACT_ATOMS: atom_id res chain seq x y z
N MET A 1 -2.87 12.33 47.37
CA MET A 1 -2.53 11.36 46.29
C MET A 1 -3.07 11.78 44.91
N THR A 2 -3.63 12.98 44.73
CA THR A 2 -4.34 13.36 43.49
C THR A 2 -3.53 14.20 42.48
N LYS A 3 -2.50 14.95 42.90
CA LYS A 3 -1.70 15.80 41.96
C LYS A 3 -0.72 15.03 41.05
N SER A 4 -0.32 13.80 41.42
CA SER A 4 0.64 13.02 40.62
C SER A 4 -0.03 12.26 39.48
N GLN A 5 -1.29 11.84 39.64
CA GLN A 5 -2.05 11.18 38.56
C GLN A 5 -2.45 12.16 37.45
N ASP A 6 -2.85 13.39 37.79
CA ASP A 6 -3.16 14.43 36.79
C ASP A 6 -1.93 14.84 35.96
N SER A 7 -0.73 14.85 36.56
CA SER A 7 0.50 15.14 35.81
C SER A 7 0.87 14.02 34.83
N ASN A 8 0.63 12.75 35.20
CA ASN A 8 0.87 11.62 34.31
C ASN A 8 -0.14 11.56 33.17
N PHE A 9 -1.40 11.93 33.42
CA PHE A 9 -2.44 11.99 32.40
C PHE A 9 -2.23 13.16 31.43
N ASN A 10 -1.90 14.35 31.95
CA ASN A 10 -1.57 15.50 31.12
C ASN A 10 -0.26 15.30 30.34
N ASN A 11 0.73 14.62 30.90
CA ASN A 11 1.94 14.21 30.16
C ASN A 11 1.65 13.13 29.12
N ALA A 12 0.70 12.23 29.36
CA ALA A 12 0.26 11.25 28.36
C ALA A 12 -0.47 11.93 27.18
N ILE A 13 -1.27 12.96 27.46
CA ILE A 13 -1.92 13.80 26.43
C ILE A 13 -0.92 14.71 25.72
N ALA A 14 0.07 15.27 26.42
CA ALA A 14 1.15 16.02 25.78
C ALA A 14 2.04 15.12 24.90
N ASN A 15 2.25 13.86 25.26
CA ASN A 15 2.92 12.87 24.39
C ASN A 15 2.04 12.36 23.23
N LEU A 16 0.78 12.80 23.17
CA LEU A 16 -0.13 12.67 22.04
C LEU A 16 -0.19 13.97 21.21
N SER A 17 0.61 15.01 21.53
CA SER A 17 0.70 16.22 20.70
C SER A 17 1.46 15.89 19.42
N PHE A 18 0.75 15.34 18.44
CA PHE A 18 1.23 15.19 17.08
C PHE A 18 1.58 16.57 16.51
N PRO A 19 2.60 16.66 15.63
CA PRO A 19 3.09 17.92 15.05
C PRO A 19 2.07 18.67 14.18
N VAL A 20 0.81 18.23 14.07
CA VAL A 20 -0.25 18.98 13.37
C VAL A 20 -0.32 20.43 13.87
N ALA A 21 -0.06 20.66 15.16
CA ALA A 21 0.03 22.00 15.74
C ALA A 21 1.21 22.84 15.21
N ASN A 22 2.31 22.19 14.80
CA ASN A 22 3.52 22.82 14.25
C ASN A 22 3.46 22.96 12.72
N PHE A 23 2.57 22.25 12.02
CA PHE A 23 2.45 22.32 10.55
C PHE A 23 2.33 23.76 10.05
N PHE A 24 1.46 24.56 10.68
CA PHE A 24 1.29 25.97 10.30
C PHE A 24 2.49 26.86 10.66
N GLN A 25 3.33 26.43 11.60
CA GLN A 25 4.57 27.14 11.97
C GLN A 25 5.73 26.79 11.05
N GLU A 26 5.79 25.53 10.58
CA GLU A 26 6.82 25.01 9.67
C GLU A 26 6.50 25.25 8.19
N PHE A 27 5.26 25.61 7.86
CA PHE A 27 4.85 25.89 6.49
C PHE A 27 5.57 27.13 5.93
N ASP A 28 6.44 26.93 4.95
CA ASP A 28 7.08 27.99 4.17
C ASP A 28 6.55 27.97 2.73
N ALA A 29 5.83 29.03 2.34
CA ALA A 29 5.33 29.17 0.97
C ALA A 29 6.44 29.18 -0.09
N LYS A 30 7.69 29.50 0.28
CA LYS A 30 8.84 29.50 -0.63
C LYS A 30 9.30 28.09 -1.01
N THR A 31 9.06 27.10 -0.17
CA THR A 31 9.45 25.70 -0.46
C THR A 31 8.37 24.95 -1.24
N LEU A 32 7.15 25.49 -1.31
CA LEU A 32 6.00 24.89 -2.00
C LEU A 32 6.31 24.41 -3.44
N PRO A 33 6.98 25.19 -4.32
CA PRO A 33 7.27 24.72 -5.67
C PRO A 33 8.22 23.51 -5.70
N ILE A 34 9.20 23.48 -4.79
CA ILE A 34 10.17 22.39 -4.66
C ILE A 34 9.47 21.14 -4.10
N SER A 35 8.63 21.31 -3.08
CA SER A 35 7.84 20.22 -2.50
C SER A 35 6.86 19.62 -3.49
N LEU A 36 6.22 20.44 -4.33
CA LEU A 36 5.36 19.96 -5.42
C LEU A 36 6.16 19.23 -6.50
N ALA A 37 7.33 19.76 -6.89
CA ALA A 37 8.20 19.12 -7.87
C ALA A 37 8.73 17.76 -7.39
N ALA A 38 8.96 17.59 -6.08
CA ALA A 38 9.34 16.31 -5.48
C ALA A 38 8.14 15.37 -5.27
N GLY A 39 7.01 15.89 -4.80
CA GLY A 39 5.82 15.12 -4.45
C GLY A 39 5.06 14.56 -5.67
N LEU A 40 5.01 15.28 -6.79
CA LEU A 40 4.34 14.82 -8.01
C LEU A 40 4.91 13.49 -8.54
N PRO A 41 6.24 13.36 -8.77
CA PRO A 41 6.90 12.08 -9.04
C PRO A 41 6.51 10.95 -8.10
N ILE A 42 6.54 11.22 -6.79
CA ILE A 42 6.29 10.21 -5.77
C ILE A 42 4.83 9.77 -5.80
N GLY A 43 3.90 10.71 -5.96
CA GLY A 43 2.48 10.41 -6.13
C GLY A 43 2.20 9.59 -7.39
N MET A 44 2.86 9.90 -8.52
CA MET A 44 2.71 9.11 -9.76
C MET A 44 3.20 7.68 -9.58
N ILE A 45 4.39 7.50 -8.98
CA ILE A 45 4.93 6.16 -8.67
C ILE A 45 4.00 5.42 -7.71
N GLY A 46 3.51 6.13 -6.69
CA GLY A 46 2.55 5.62 -5.72
C GLY A 46 1.28 5.08 -6.37
N VAL A 47 0.65 5.82 -7.29
CA VAL A 47 -0.55 5.34 -8.00
C VAL A 47 -0.27 4.06 -8.80
N LEU A 48 0.89 3.95 -9.46
CA LEU A 48 1.27 2.73 -10.19
C LEU A 48 1.47 1.54 -9.22
N PHE A 49 2.03 1.81 -8.06
CA PHE A 49 2.22 0.81 -7.01
C PHE A 49 0.88 0.36 -6.40
N ASP A 50 0.02 1.30 -6.03
CA ASP A 50 -1.31 1.06 -5.46
C ASP A 50 -2.21 0.27 -6.42
N THR A 51 -2.21 0.63 -7.70
CA THR A 51 -2.99 -0.09 -8.72
C THR A 51 -2.51 -1.52 -8.92
N SER A 52 -1.21 -1.78 -8.73
CA SER A 52 -0.66 -3.14 -8.67
C SER A 52 -1.19 -3.93 -7.47
N LEU A 53 -1.30 -3.30 -6.30
CA LEU A 53 -1.84 -3.92 -5.08
C LEU A 53 -3.36 -4.15 -5.15
N ALA A 54 -4.07 -3.38 -5.97
CA ALA A 54 -5.49 -3.62 -6.26
C ALA A 54 -5.77 -4.96 -6.97
N ALA A 55 -4.73 -5.68 -7.40
CA ALA A 55 -4.84 -7.07 -7.85
C ALA A 55 -5.47 -8.00 -6.79
N VAL A 56 -5.49 -7.62 -5.50
CA VAL A 56 -6.25 -8.33 -4.46
C VAL A 56 -7.74 -8.47 -4.78
N PHE A 57 -8.30 -7.52 -5.53
CA PHE A 57 -9.69 -7.54 -5.98
C PHE A 57 -9.87 -8.14 -7.39
N ARG A 58 -8.84 -8.76 -7.96
CA ARG A 58 -8.95 -9.44 -9.26
C ARG A 58 -9.88 -10.65 -9.14
N GLY A 59 -10.81 -10.79 -10.09
CA GLY A 59 -11.78 -11.88 -10.12
C GLY A 59 -13.07 -11.63 -9.32
N PHE A 60 -13.21 -10.47 -8.69
CA PHE A 60 -14.45 -10.03 -8.06
C PHE A 60 -15.23 -9.09 -8.98
N ASP A 61 -16.56 -9.21 -8.99
CA ASP A 61 -17.47 -8.37 -9.81
C ASP A 61 -17.29 -6.86 -9.57
N LYS A 62 -16.75 -6.48 -8.40
CA LYS A 62 -16.57 -5.09 -7.97
C LYS A 62 -15.13 -4.61 -7.99
N GLN A 63 -14.32 -5.12 -8.92
CA GLN A 63 -12.90 -4.77 -9.06
C GLN A 63 -12.64 -3.25 -9.15
N ALA A 64 -13.45 -2.52 -9.91
CA ALA A 64 -13.36 -1.05 -10.02
C ALA A 64 -13.51 -0.34 -8.66
N GLN A 65 -14.42 -0.82 -7.80
CA GLN A 65 -14.63 -0.27 -6.46
C GLN A 65 -13.44 -0.64 -5.55
N GLY A 66 -12.93 -1.86 -5.67
CA GLY A 66 -11.72 -2.30 -4.99
C GLY A 66 -10.50 -1.41 -5.29
N ILE A 67 -10.28 -1.07 -6.56
CA ILE A 67 -9.22 -0.14 -6.99
C ILE A 67 -9.38 1.22 -6.31
N GLY A 68 -10.59 1.78 -6.29
CA GLY A 68 -10.82 3.07 -5.64
C GLY A 68 -10.63 3.03 -4.12
N ILE A 69 -10.94 1.91 -3.47
CA ILE A 69 -10.65 1.70 -2.03
C ILE A 69 -9.15 1.67 -1.77
N VAL A 70 -8.38 0.95 -2.61
CA VAL A 70 -6.91 0.92 -2.51
C VAL A 70 -6.35 2.34 -2.67
N LEU A 71 -6.71 3.05 -3.73
CA LEU A 71 -6.24 4.42 -3.94
C LEU A 71 -6.64 5.38 -2.82
N SER A 72 -7.87 5.26 -2.28
CA SER A 72 -8.31 6.08 -1.15
C SER A 72 -7.55 5.76 0.13
N SER A 73 -7.18 4.49 0.34
CA SER A 73 -6.38 4.02 1.46
C SER A 73 -4.97 4.61 1.38
N ALA A 74 -4.32 4.51 0.22
CA ALA A 74 -3.01 5.10 -0.02
C ALA A 74 -3.00 6.63 0.21
N ILE A 75 -4.04 7.34 -0.26
CA ILE A 75 -4.18 8.78 0.01
C ILE A 75 -4.29 9.04 1.51
N ALA A 76 -5.14 8.31 2.23
CA ALA A 76 -5.31 8.49 3.66
C ALA A 76 -4.01 8.20 4.43
N VAL A 77 -3.30 7.11 4.11
CA VAL A 77 -1.99 6.79 4.69
C VAL A 77 -0.98 7.91 4.43
N ARG A 78 -0.82 8.33 3.17
CA ARG A 78 0.13 9.40 2.79
C ARG A 78 -0.15 10.70 3.53
N VAL A 79 -1.42 11.13 3.55
CA VAL A 79 -1.84 12.37 4.22
C VAL A 79 -1.59 12.28 5.72
N VAL A 80 -2.09 11.24 6.38
CA VAL A 80 -1.95 11.09 7.83
C VAL A 80 -0.49 10.99 8.24
N THR A 81 0.30 10.16 7.56
CA THR A 81 1.72 9.99 7.89
C THR A 81 2.51 11.27 7.62
N SER A 82 2.24 11.99 6.53
CA SER A 82 2.90 13.29 6.27
C SER A 82 2.65 14.33 7.37
N LEU A 83 1.52 14.23 8.08
CA LEU A 83 1.15 15.13 9.17
C LEU A 83 1.58 14.64 10.55
N THR A 84 2.04 13.40 10.71
CA THR A 84 2.27 12.78 12.02
C THR A 84 3.67 12.21 12.22
N SER A 85 4.35 11.83 11.13
CA SER A 85 5.71 11.26 11.15
C SER A 85 6.73 12.20 11.78
N SER A 86 7.81 11.62 12.29
CA SER A 86 9.00 12.32 12.77
C SER A 86 9.90 12.85 11.66
N PHE A 87 9.78 12.31 10.45
CA PHE A 87 10.70 12.58 9.34
C PHE A 87 10.03 13.41 8.22
N PRO A 88 10.47 14.66 7.97
CA PRO A 88 9.78 15.60 7.08
C PRO A 88 9.61 15.15 5.63
N THR A 89 10.48 14.25 5.14
CA THR A 89 10.47 13.75 3.76
C THR A 89 10.00 12.31 3.66
N ILE A 90 9.35 11.76 4.70
CA ILE A 90 8.83 10.40 4.65
C ILE A 90 7.67 10.33 3.65
N THR A 91 7.58 9.20 2.96
CA THR A 91 6.38 8.81 2.23
C THR A 91 5.96 7.45 2.72
N ALA A 92 4.72 7.34 3.18
CA ALA A 92 4.11 6.08 3.56
C ALA A 92 3.15 5.62 2.46
N ASP A 93 2.93 4.31 2.42
CA ASP A 93 2.03 3.70 1.46
C ASP A 93 1.43 2.42 2.04
N ILE A 94 0.47 1.84 1.34
CA ILE A 94 -0.13 0.57 1.75
C ILE A 94 0.94 -0.52 1.81
N ASP A 95 0.96 -1.31 2.88
CA ASP A 95 2.01 -2.30 3.08
C ASP A 95 1.71 -3.59 2.30
N THR A 96 2.70 -4.02 1.52
CA THR A 96 2.64 -5.21 0.67
C THR A 96 2.43 -6.51 1.44
N LEU A 97 2.99 -6.61 2.65
CA LEU A 97 2.96 -7.83 3.46
C LEU A 97 1.54 -8.14 3.98
N PRO A 98 0.86 -7.20 4.65
CA PRO A 98 -0.56 -7.33 4.99
C PRO A 98 -1.46 -7.68 3.80
N ILE A 99 -1.24 -7.03 2.64
CA ILE A 99 -2.10 -7.25 1.47
C ILE A 99 -2.06 -8.70 0.98
N ALA A 100 -0.91 -9.37 1.03
CA ALA A 100 -0.81 -10.77 0.64
C ALA A 100 -1.67 -11.68 1.53
N VAL A 101 -1.73 -11.41 2.83
CA VAL A 101 -2.58 -12.14 3.78
C VAL A 101 -4.05 -11.79 3.54
N LEU A 102 -4.37 -10.50 3.39
CA LEU A 102 -5.72 -10.03 3.09
C LEU A 102 -6.29 -10.62 1.78
N ALA A 103 -5.44 -10.85 0.78
CA ALA A 103 -5.85 -11.54 -0.45
C ALA A 103 -6.26 -12.99 -0.20
N GLY A 104 -5.55 -13.69 0.70
CA GLY A 104 -5.95 -15.01 1.18
C GLY A 104 -7.30 -14.98 1.89
N SER A 105 -7.49 -14.04 2.83
CA SER A 105 -8.75 -13.89 3.55
C SER A 105 -9.91 -13.53 2.61
N ALA A 106 -9.70 -12.67 1.62
CA ALA A 106 -10.70 -12.32 0.61
C ALA A 106 -11.12 -13.53 -0.22
N ALA A 107 -10.17 -14.36 -0.65
CA ALA A 107 -10.45 -15.60 -1.37
C ALA A 107 -11.20 -16.61 -0.48
N ALA A 108 -10.83 -16.73 0.80
CA ALA A 108 -11.51 -17.61 1.75
C ALA A 108 -12.97 -17.17 2.00
N ILE A 109 -13.20 -15.86 2.17
CA ILE A 109 -14.55 -15.28 2.30
C ILE A 109 -15.37 -15.58 1.04
N ASN A 110 -14.81 -15.33 -0.14
CA ASN A 110 -15.48 -15.63 -1.41
C ASN A 110 -15.89 -17.10 -1.50
N SER A 111 -14.98 -18.02 -1.17
CA SER A 111 -15.27 -19.46 -1.21
C SER A 111 -16.31 -19.91 -0.18
N SER A 112 -16.47 -19.19 0.93
CA SER A 112 -17.43 -19.53 1.98
C SER A 112 -18.84 -19.03 1.66
N LEU A 113 -18.95 -17.97 0.86
CA LEU A 113 -20.19 -17.25 0.60
C LEU A 113 -20.69 -17.36 -0.85
N SER A 114 -19.88 -17.86 -1.79
CA SER A 114 -20.22 -17.90 -3.22
C SER A 114 -21.51 -18.64 -3.55
N ASP A 115 -21.89 -19.62 -2.72
CA ASP A 115 -23.08 -20.45 -2.94
C ASP A 115 -24.33 -19.91 -2.22
N SER A 116 -24.16 -18.99 -1.27
CA SER A 116 -25.20 -18.58 -0.31
C SER A 116 -25.49 -17.08 -0.29
N ALA A 117 -24.63 -16.25 -0.88
CA ALA A 117 -24.75 -14.80 -0.86
C ALA A 117 -24.52 -14.18 -2.24
N ASP A 118 -25.03 -12.96 -2.42
CA ASP A 118 -24.79 -12.18 -3.64
C ASP A 118 -23.40 -11.50 -3.62
N ALA A 119 -22.96 -11.05 -4.79
CA ALA A 119 -21.66 -10.41 -4.96
C ALA A 119 -21.48 -9.15 -4.08
N GLU A 120 -22.57 -8.44 -3.75
CA GLU A 120 -22.52 -7.29 -2.85
C GLU A 120 -22.20 -7.71 -1.41
N THR A 121 -22.89 -8.72 -0.89
CA THR A 121 -22.65 -9.26 0.46
C THR A 121 -21.21 -9.75 0.61
N ILE A 122 -20.69 -10.47 -0.38
CA ILE A 122 -19.30 -10.96 -0.39
C ILE A 122 -18.34 -9.76 -0.36
N PHE A 123 -18.51 -8.81 -1.27
CA PHE A 123 -17.63 -7.65 -1.37
C PHE A 123 -17.63 -6.81 -0.10
N VAL A 124 -18.80 -6.50 0.46
CA VAL A 124 -18.93 -5.70 1.69
C VAL A 124 -18.37 -6.44 2.90
N THR A 125 -18.47 -7.78 2.96
CA THR A 125 -17.85 -8.60 4.01
C THR A 125 -16.31 -8.57 3.93
N ILE A 126 -15.75 -8.61 2.71
CA ILE A 126 -14.30 -8.45 2.48
C ILE A 126 -13.84 -7.06 2.96
N LEU A 127 -14.55 -6.00 2.57
CA LEU A 127 -14.21 -4.64 2.99
C LEU A 127 -14.31 -4.45 4.51
N ALA A 128 -15.29 -5.09 5.15
CA ALA A 128 -15.45 -5.03 6.60
C ALA A 128 -14.29 -5.77 7.30
N THR A 129 -13.85 -6.89 6.74
CA THR A 129 -12.65 -7.61 7.21
C THR A 129 -11.41 -6.72 7.10
N PHE A 130 -11.23 -6.02 5.98
CA PHE A 130 -10.09 -5.13 5.76
C PHE A 130 -10.13 -3.94 6.72
N ALA A 131 -11.29 -3.31 6.90
CA ALA A 131 -11.51 -2.24 7.87
C ALA A 131 -11.17 -2.65 9.31
N LEU A 132 -11.67 -3.81 9.74
CA LEU A 132 -11.39 -4.34 11.08
C LEU A 132 -9.91 -4.64 11.26
N THR A 133 -9.26 -5.16 10.22
CA THR A 133 -7.81 -5.39 10.23
C THR A 133 -7.05 -4.09 10.39
N ALA A 134 -7.41 -3.05 9.62
CA ALA A 134 -6.81 -1.73 9.73
C ALA A 134 -7.04 -1.12 11.13
N TRP A 135 -8.25 -1.22 11.68
CA TRP A 135 -8.52 -0.72 13.02
C TRP A 135 -7.74 -1.44 14.12
N LEU A 136 -7.72 -2.77 14.10
CA LEU A 136 -7.00 -3.57 15.10
C LEU A 136 -5.49 -3.38 14.99
N THR A 137 -4.96 -3.34 13.77
CA THR A 137 -3.54 -3.06 13.51
C THR A 137 -3.19 -1.65 13.97
N GLY A 138 -4.02 -0.65 13.64
CA GLY A 138 -3.81 0.74 14.04
C GLY A 138 -3.80 0.93 15.56
N ALA A 139 -4.76 0.32 16.26
CA ALA A 139 -4.81 0.31 17.72
C ALA A 139 -3.58 -0.37 18.34
N PHE A 140 -3.15 -1.50 17.76
CA PHE A 140 -1.97 -2.22 18.22
C PHE A 140 -0.68 -1.42 18.03
N LEU A 141 -0.48 -0.81 16.86
CA LEU A 141 0.67 0.06 16.56
C LEU A 141 0.74 1.28 17.50
N LEU A 142 -0.40 1.92 17.75
CA LEU A 142 -0.50 3.01 18.73
C LEU A 142 -0.09 2.55 20.13
N ALA A 143 -0.55 1.37 20.55
CA ALA A 143 -0.18 0.80 21.84
C ALA A 143 1.33 0.55 21.91
N LEU A 144 1.93 -0.08 20.90
CA LEU A 144 3.37 -0.33 20.85
C LEU A 144 4.20 0.96 20.90
N GLY A 145 3.81 1.97 20.12
CA GLY A 145 4.48 3.28 20.15
C GLY A 145 4.29 3.99 21.49
N GLN A 146 3.15 3.84 22.16
CA GLN A 146 2.91 4.40 23.49
C GLN A 146 3.75 3.72 24.58
N PHE A 147 3.92 2.40 24.50
CA PHE A 147 4.77 1.62 25.41
C PHE A 147 6.26 1.64 25.04
N LYS A 148 6.64 2.43 24.03
CA LYS A 148 8.02 2.61 23.56
C LYS A 148 8.69 1.32 23.07
N VAL A 149 7.90 0.41 22.49
CA VAL A 149 8.38 -0.89 21.99
C VAL A 149 9.20 -0.73 20.70
N GLY A 150 9.06 0.40 20.00
CA GLY A 150 9.83 0.69 18.77
C GLY A 150 11.34 0.67 18.98
N GLU A 151 11.83 0.98 20.19
CA GLU A 151 13.27 0.91 20.50
C GLU A 151 13.85 -0.50 20.36
N LEU A 152 13.02 -1.55 20.42
CA LEU A 152 13.49 -2.92 20.23
C LEU A 152 14.09 -3.16 18.84
N ILE A 153 13.73 -2.34 17.84
CA ILE A 153 14.29 -2.48 16.49
C ILE A 153 15.81 -2.28 16.46
N ARG A 154 16.35 -1.47 17.40
CA ARG A 154 17.79 -1.21 17.51
C ARG A 154 18.60 -2.47 17.85
N PHE A 155 17.95 -3.53 18.34
CA PHE A 155 18.59 -4.83 18.59
C PHE A 155 18.56 -5.77 17.39
N ILE A 156 17.86 -5.43 16.31
CA ILE A 156 17.83 -6.27 15.12
C ILE A 156 19.19 -6.20 14.41
N PRO A 157 19.87 -7.34 14.19
CA PRO A 157 21.14 -7.35 13.48
C PRO A 157 21.00 -6.87 12.04
N TYR A 158 22.01 -6.16 11.55
CA TYR A 158 22.08 -5.70 10.16
C TYR A 158 21.77 -6.81 9.11
N PRO A 159 22.24 -8.07 9.27
CA PRO A 159 21.87 -9.15 8.34
C PRO A 159 20.36 -9.38 8.20
N ALA A 160 19.57 -9.17 9.27
CA ALA A 160 18.12 -9.32 9.22
C ALA A 160 17.46 -8.18 8.43
N LEU A 161 17.93 -6.94 8.58
CA LEU A 161 17.47 -5.80 7.76
C LEU A 161 17.77 -6.05 6.27
N ALA A 162 19.00 -6.49 5.97
CA ALA A 162 19.40 -6.81 4.60
C ALA A 162 18.55 -7.95 4.00
N GLY A 163 18.26 -9.00 4.79
CA GLY A 163 17.40 -10.10 4.39
C GLY A 163 15.96 -9.67 4.10
N PHE A 164 15.39 -8.80 4.94
CA PHE A 164 14.06 -8.22 4.72
C PHE A 164 14.01 -7.41 3.42
N LEU A 165 14.97 -6.49 3.20
CA LEU A 165 15.02 -5.69 1.98
C LEU A 165 15.18 -6.55 0.72
N ALA A 166 16.02 -7.59 0.77
CA ALA A 166 16.17 -8.55 -0.32
C ALA A 166 14.88 -9.34 -0.58
N GLY A 167 14.19 -9.75 0.48
CA GLY A 167 12.90 -10.44 0.42
C GLY A 167 11.81 -9.59 -0.22
N THR A 168 11.66 -8.33 0.24
CA THR A 168 10.73 -7.35 -0.35
C THR A 168 11.03 -7.13 -1.83
N GLY A 169 12.31 -6.94 -2.19
CA GLY A 169 12.72 -6.83 -3.60
C GLY A 169 12.33 -8.03 -4.46
N TRP A 170 12.51 -9.26 -3.94
CA TRP A 170 12.08 -10.48 -4.64
C TRP A 170 10.56 -10.58 -4.79
N LEU A 171 9.80 -10.25 -3.74
CA LEU A 171 8.34 -10.25 -3.78
C LEU A 171 7.81 -9.22 -4.79
N LEU A 172 8.39 -8.03 -4.84
CA LEU A 172 8.04 -7.00 -5.84
C LEU A 172 8.35 -7.45 -7.27
N PHE A 173 9.53 -8.06 -7.48
CA PHE A 173 9.90 -8.61 -8.78
C PHE A 173 8.92 -9.70 -9.23
N ARG A 174 8.65 -10.67 -8.35
CA ARG A 174 7.71 -11.75 -8.60
C ARG A 174 6.30 -11.24 -8.87
N GLY A 175 5.78 -10.38 -7.99
CA GLY A 175 4.44 -9.81 -8.11
C GLY A 175 4.26 -9.02 -9.40
N SER A 176 5.26 -8.23 -9.79
CA SER A 176 5.24 -7.50 -11.06
C SER A 176 5.12 -8.44 -12.26
N LEU A 177 5.87 -9.55 -12.28
CA LEU A 177 5.75 -10.56 -13.34
C LEU A 177 4.39 -11.22 -13.35
N GLU A 178 3.84 -11.60 -12.19
CA GLU A 178 2.52 -12.22 -12.08
C GLU A 178 1.41 -11.27 -12.57
N ILE A 179 1.54 -9.96 -12.33
CA ILE A 179 0.61 -8.94 -12.82
C ILE A 179 0.70 -8.80 -14.35
N MET A 180 1.92 -8.74 -14.90
CA MET A 180 2.14 -8.57 -16.34
C MET A 180 1.71 -9.79 -17.16
N THR A 181 1.93 -10.99 -16.65
CA THR A 181 1.68 -12.24 -17.38
C THR A 181 0.31 -12.84 -17.10
N ASP A 182 -0.29 -12.50 -15.95
CA ASP A 182 -1.44 -13.20 -15.36
C ASP A 182 -1.16 -14.67 -15.03
N VAL A 183 0.12 -15.00 -14.81
CA VAL A 183 0.58 -16.35 -14.47
C VAL A 183 1.28 -16.33 -13.12
N LYS A 184 0.78 -17.12 -12.16
CA LYS A 184 1.44 -17.33 -10.86
C LYS A 184 2.84 -17.92 -11.07
N LEU A 185 3.87 -17.26 -10.56
CA LEU A 185 5.26 -17.65 -10.74
C LEU A 185 5.62 -18.73 -9.73
N ASN A 186 5.87 -19.94 -10.23
CA ASN A 186 6.30 -21.10 -9.46
C ASN A 186 7.22 -21.97 -10.34
N PHE A 187 7.88 -22.96 -9.74
CA PHE A 187 8.81 -23.83 -10.48
C PHE A 187 8.14 -24.57 -11.65
N SER A 188 6.84 -24.86 -11.55
CA SER A 188 6.05 -25.49 -12.61
C SER A 188 5.68 -24.54 -13.76
N SER A 189 5.48 -23.26 -13.50
CA SER A 189 5.09 -22.26 -14.51
C SER A 189 6.29 -21.59 -15.19
N LEU A 190 7.52 -21.95 -14.80
CA LEU A 190 8.73 -21.35 -15.36
C LEU A 190 8.82 -21.56 -16.88
N ALA A 191 8.48 -22.75 -17.37
CA ALA A 191 8.46 -23.04 -18.80
C ALA A 191 7.40 -22.23 -19.56
N VAL A 192 6.27 -21.96 -18.91
CA VAL A 192 5.15 -21.18 -19.45
C VAL A 192 5.58 -19.72 -19.65
N MET A 193 6.44 -19.17 -18.78
CA MET A 193 6.97 -17.80 -18.92
C MET A 193 7.80 -17.55 -20.19
N PHE A 194 8.32 -18.61 -20.83
CA PHE A 194 9.09 -18.53 -22.07
C PHE A 194 8.26 -18.81 -23.33
N GLN A 195 6.94 -19.02 -23.19
CA GLN A 195 6.04 -19.07 -24.34
C GLN A 195 5.95 -17.69 -25.00
N THR A 196 5.86 -17.66 -26.33
CA THR A 196 5.99 -16.42 -27.12
C THR A 196 4.98 -15.35 -26.73
N ASP A 197 3.75 -15.75 -26.44
CA ASP A 197 2.65 -14.89 -26.01
C ASP A 197 2.91 -14.25 -24.63
N ILE A 198 3.44 -15.02 -23.68
CA ILE A 198 3.76 -14.53 -22.33
C ILE A 198 5.04 -13.70 -22.34
N LEU A 199 6.02 -14.10 -23.12
CA LEU A 199 7.29 -13.39 -23.28
C LEU A 199 7.06 -11.97 -23.82
N LEU A 200 6.11 -11.80 -24.75
CA LEU A 200 5.70 -10.47 -25.24
C LEU A 200 5.04 -9.60 -24.16
N ARG A 201 4.48 -10.19 -23.10
CA ARG A 201 3.86 -9.43 -22.00
C ARG A 201 4.90 -8.88 -21.02
N TRP A 202 5.88 -9.68 -20.60
CA TRP A 202 6.82 -9.28 -19.55
C TRP A 202 8.16 -8.74 -20.06
N LEU A 203 8.64 -9.17 -21.24
CA LEU A 203 9.94 -8.75 -21.77
C LEU A 203 10.06 -7.23 -21.98
N PRO A 204 9.04 -6.52 -22.53
CA PRO A 204 9.11 -5.06 -22.66
C PRO A 204 9.28 -4.36 -21.31
N GLY A 205 8.61 -4.84 -20.26
CA GLY A 205 8.77 -4.33 -18.90
C GLY A 205 10.16 -4.60 -18.32
N LEU A 206 10.75 -5.78 -18.56
CA LEU A 206 12.12 -6.05 -18.15
C LEU A 206 13.12 -5.14 -18.87
N ILE A 207 12.95 -4.93 -20.18
CA ILE A 207 13.80 -4.01 -20.96
C ILE A 207 13.66 -2.59 -20.40
N PHE A 208 12.44 -2.13 -20.15
CA PHE A 208 12.18 -0.83 -19.55
C PHE A 208 12.88 -0.68 -18.19
N ALA A 209 12.74 -1.66 -17.30
CA ALA A 209 13.39 -1.66 -16.00
C ALA A 209 14.93 -1.63 -16.12
N ALA A 210 15.51 -2.43 -17.02
CA ALA A 210 16.95 -2.45 -17.24
C ALA A 210 17.48 -1.11 -17.77
N VAL A 211 16.79 -0.51 -18.75
CA VAL A 211 17.12 0.83 -19.28
C VAL A 211 17.01 1.89 -18.18
N LEU A 212 15.94 1.87 -17.40
CA LEU A 212 15.73 2.81 -16.30
C LEU A 212 16.84 2.72 -15.25
N VAL A 213 17.24 1.50 -14.87
CA VAL A 213 18.35 1.27 -13.93
C VAL A 213 19.67 1.77 -14.49
N LEU A 214 19.97 1.49 -15.77
CA LEU A 214 21.21 1.95 -16.41
C LEU A 214 21.30 3.48 -16.46
N ILE A 215 20.20 4.15 -16.85
CA ILE A 215 20.14 5.61 -16.89
C ILE A 215 20.28 6.19 -15.48
N SER A 216 19.56 5.64 -14.49
CA SER A 216 19.58 6.11 -13.10
C SER A 216 20.94 5.89 -12.42
N ARG A 217 21.70 4.86 -12.83
CA ARG A 217 23.08 4.67 -12.37
C ARG A 217 24.06 5.67 -12.99
N ARG A 218 23.81 6.08 -14.24
CA ARG A 218 24.70 6.99 -14.98
C ARG A 218 24.45 8.46 -14.68
N TYR A 219 23.21 8.83 -14.38
CA TYR A 219 22.76 10.19 -14.13
C TYR A 219 21.96 10.24 -12.84
N LYS A 220 22.35 11.12 -11.91
CA LYS A 220 21.60 11.39 -10.68
C LYS A 220 20.75 12.64 -10.88
N HIS A 221 19.57 12.46 -11.46
CA HIS A 221 18.61 13.55 -11.65
C HIS A 221 17.21 13.09 -11.27
N TRP A 222 16.51 13.91 -10.48
CA TRP A 222 15.19 13.58 -9.90
C TRP A 222 14.11 13.32 -10.97
N SER A 223 14.24 13.90 -12.16
CA SER A 223 13.25 13.76 -13.23
C SER A 223 13.36 12.45 -14.03
N ILE A 224 14.40 11.63 -13.85
CA ILE A 224 14.63 10.43 -14.67
C ILE A 224 13.45 9.46 -14.59
N VAL A 225 13.03 9.12 -13.37
CA VAL A 225 11.95 8.15 -13.15
C VAL A 225 10.60 8.68 -13.68
N PRO A 226 10.16 9.92 -13.34
CA PRO A 226 8.94 10.51 -13.91
C PRO A 226 8.94 10.56 -15.44
N THR A 227 10.02 11.04 -16.05
CA THR A 227 10.12 11.15 -17.51
C THR A 227 10.09 9.77 -18.15
N ALA A 228 10.74 8.77 -17.56
CA ALA A 228 10.69 7.40 -18.06
C ALA A 228 9.28 6.81 -18.01
N ILE A 229 8.52 7.07 -16.93
CA ILE A 229 7.12 6.63 -16.82
C ILE A 229 6.24 7.29 -17.90
N VAL A 230 6.32 8.61 -18.05
CA VAL A 230 5.56 9.34 -19.08
C VAL A 230 5.94 8.87 -20.49
N ALA A 231 7.24 8.66 -20.74
CA ALA A 231 7.73 8.13 -22.01
C ALA A 231 7.22 6.71 -22.27
N ALA A 232 7.19 5.84 -21.26
CA ALA A 232 6.65 4.48 -21.39
C ALA A 232 5.16 4.49 -21.74
N ILE A 233 4.36 5.34 -21.07
CA ILE A 233 2.94 5.53 -21.38
C ILE A 233 2.78 6.02 -22.84
N GLY A 234 3.55 7.03 -23.24
CA GLY A 234 3.52 7.56 -24.60
C GLY A 234 3.90 6.52 -25.66
N LEU A 235 4.96 5.73 -25.41
CA LEU A 235 5.40 4.64 -26.28
C LEU A 235 4.35 3.54 -26.40
N PHE A 236 3.65 3.21 -25.31
CA PHE A 236 2.56 2.24 -25.32
C PHE A 236 1.40 2.70 -26.21
N TYR A 237 0.93 3.94 -26.06
CA TYR A 237 -0.14 4.46 -26.91
C TYR A 237 0.29 4.65 -28.38
N LEU A 238 1.55 5.01 -28.62
CA LEU A 238 2.13 5.05 -29.96
C LEU A 238 2.18 3.66 -30.60
N PHE A 239 2.48 2.62 -29.81
CA PHE A 239 2.41 1.24 -30.25
C PHE A 239 0.97 0.80 -30.58
N LEU A 240 -0.03 1.13 -29.76
CA LEU A 240 -1.43 0.85 -30.07
C LEU A 240 -1.85 1.52 -31.39
N TRP A 241 -1.47 2.78 -31.58
CA TRP A 241 -1.75 3.53 -32.80
C TRP A 241 -1.07 2.90 -34.04
N ALA A 242 0.23 2.57 -33.93
CA ALA A 242 0.99 1.99 -35.03
C ALA A 242 0.59 0.54 -35.38
N SER A 243 0.09 -0.21 -34.39
CA SER A 243 -0.41 -1.58 -34.58
C SER A 243 -1.87 -1.64 -35.04
N HIS A 244 -2.54 -0.49 -35.16
CA HIS A 244 -3.99 -0.39 -35.41
C HIS A 244 -4.84 -1.18 -34.40
N THR A 245 -4.34 -1.37 -33.17
CA THR A 245 -5.09 -2.07 -32.12
C THR A 245 -6.08 -1.08 -31.49
N GLY A 246 -7.38 -1.40 -31.57
CA GLY A 246 -8.42 -0.60 -30.94
C GLY A 246 -8.33 -0.63 -29.41
N PHE A 247 -8.94 0.35 -28.75
CA PHE A 247 -8.99 0.40 -27.28
C PHE A 247 -9.72 -0.82 -26.69
N GLU A 248 -10.81 -1.25 -27.31
CA GLU A 248 -11.57 -2.46 -26.94
C GLU A 248 -10.71 -3.73 -27.10
N ASP A 249 -9.95 -3.84 -28.19
CA ASP A 249 -9.04 -4.97 -28.40
C ASP A 249 -7.90 -5.00 -27.37
N ALA A 250 -7.39 -3.84 -26.97
CA ALA A 250 -6.37 -3.73 -25.94
C ALA A 250 -6.91 -4.15 -24.56
N ILE A 251 -8.16 -3.82 -24.23
CA ILE A 251 -8.84 -4.34 -23.03
C ILE A 251 -9.04 -5.85 -23.14
N ALA A 252 -9.57 -6.34 -24.27
CA ALA A 252 -9.83 -7.77 -24.48
C ALA A 252 -8.54 -8.62 -24.42
N LYS A 253 -7.40 -8.06 -24.81
CA LYS A 253 -6.07 -8.69 -24.68
C LYS A 253 -5.48 -8.59 -23.26
N GLY A 254 -6.14 -7.89 -22.34
CA GLY A 254 -5.66 -7.65 -20.98
C GLY A 254 -4.52 -6.63 -20.88
N TRP A 255 -4.33 -5.78 -21.90
CA TRP A 255 -3.29 -4.74 -21.89
C TRP A 255 -3.75 -3.46 -21.17
N LEU A 256 -5.06 -3.23 -21.12
CA LEU A 256 -5.68 -2.08 -20.46
C LEU A 256 -6.74 -2.56 -19.47
N LEU A 257 -6.93 -1.79 -18.40
CA LEU A 257 -8.02 -1.99 -17.45
C LEU A 257 -9.36 -1.60 -18.10
N GLU A 258 -10.44 -2.24 -17.67
CA GLU A 258 -11.79 -1.86 -18.07
C GLU A 258 -12.11 -0.42 -17.63
N PRO A 259 -12.87 0.36 -18.43
CA PRO A 259 -13.28 1.69 -18.06
C PRO A 259 -14.05 1.70 -16.73
N PHE A 260 -13.66 2.59 -15.83
CA PHE A 260 -14.39 2.79 -14.58
C PHE A 260 -15.76 3.42 -14.86
N THR A 261 -16.83 2.79 -14.38
CA THR A 261 -18.18 3.39 -14.43
C THR A 261 -18.23 4.62 -13.50
N SER A 262 -18.65 5.76 -14.04
CA SER A 262 -18.71 7.05 -13.32
C SER A 262 -19.49 6.93 -12.01
N GLY A 263 -18.86 7.30 -10.88
CA GLY A 263 -19.48 7.28 -9.54
C GLY A 263 -19.31 5.97 -8.74
N SER A 264 -18.55 5.00 -9.24
CA SER A 264 -18.37 3.68 -8.62
C SER A 264 -17.11 3.56 -7.73
N LEU A 265 -16.11 4.43 -7.89
CA LEU A 265 -14.76 4.20 -7.33
C LEU A 265 -14.69 4.17 -5.80
N TRP A 266 -15.36 5.09 -5.11
CA TRP A 266 -15.33 5.13 -3.64
C TRP A 266 -16.74 5.30 -3.09
N GLN A 267 -17.20 4.29 -2.35
CA GLN A 267 -18.47 4.32 -1.63
C GLN A 267 -18.20 3.93 -0.17
N PRO A 268 -18.07 4.90 0.75
CA PRO A 268 -17.84 4.59 2.15
C PRO A 268 -18.95 3.71 2.72
N PHE A 269 -18.64 3.01 3.81
CA PHE A 269 -19.62 2.22 4.54
C PHE A 269 -20.83 3.08 4.91
N ASN A 270 -22.01 2.69 4.42
CA ASN A 270 -23.27 3.23 4.91
C ASN A 270 -23.90 2.22 5.88
N GLN A 271 -24.87 2.67 6.67
CA GLN A 271 -25.54 1.82 7.66
C GLN A 271 -26.20 0.59 7.03
N ALA A 272 -26.66 0.69 5.77
CA ALA A 272 -27.27 -0.42 5.04
C ALA A 272 -26.26 -1.53 4.69
N LYS A 273 -25.04 -1.16 4.30
CA LYS A 273 -23.93 -2.10 4.01
C LYS A 273 -23.47 -2.83 5.26
N LEU A 274 -23.43 -2.16 6.42
CA LEU A 274 -23.08 -2.81 7.69
C LEU A 274 -24.04 -3.95 8.09
N ILE A 275 -25.31 -3.86 7.68
CA ILE A 275 -26.31 -4.91 7.93
C ILE A 275 -26.09 -6.12 7.02
N GLN A 276 -25.52 -5.91 5.82
CA GLN A 276 -25.23 -6.97 4.86
C GLN A 276 -23.94 -7.74 5.18
N VAL A 277 -23.10 -7.24 6.09
CA VAL A 277 -21.85 -7.91 6.48
C VAL A 277 -22.12 -9.25 7.17
N ASP A 278 -21.51 -10.32 6.68
CA ASP A 278 -21.51 -11.62 7.38
C ASP A 278 -20.41 -11.67 8.45
N TRP A 279 -20.77 -11.26 9.66
CA TRP A 279 -19.87 -11.28 10.82
C TRP A 279 -19.42 -12.68 11.24
N SER A 280 -20.19 -13.73 10.89
CA SER A 280 -19.81 -15.10 11.21
C SER A 280 -18.59 -15.51 10.38
N VAL A 281 -18.59 -15.18 9.09
CA VAL A 281 -17.43 -15.44 8.22
C VAL A 281 -16.23 -14.61 8.65
N ILE A 282 -16.40 -13.33 9.02
CA ILE A 282 -15.30 -12.50 9.53
C ILE A 282 -14.63 -13.13 10.76
N SER A 283 -15.41 -13.74 11.66
CA SER A 283 -14.85 -14.37 12.86
C SER A 283 -13.89 -15.52 12.54
N THR A 284 -14.05 -16.18 11.39
CA THR A 284 -13.13 -17.23 10.92
C THR A 284 -11.78 -16.67 10.45
N GLN A 285 -11.71 -15.38 10.15
CA GLN A 285 -10.52 -14.69 9.66
C GLN A 285 -9.68 -14.05 10.79
N ILE A 286 -10.05 -14.27 12.06
CA ILE A 286 -9.36 -13.63 13.20
C ILE A 286 -7.85 -13.98 13.26
N GLY A 287 -7.47 -15.18 12.81
CA GLY A 287 -6.07 -15.60 12.75
C GLY A 287 -5.25 -14.74 11.79
N ASP A 288 -5.80 -14.45 10.61
CA ASP A 288 -5.16 -13.60 9.60
C ASP A 288 -5.07 -12.16 10.10
N ILE A 289 -6.14 -11.64 10.72
CA ILE A 289 -6.17 -10.29 11.31
C ILE A 289 -5.07 -10.12 12.36
N LEU A 290 -4.95 -11.09 13.28
CA LEU A 290 -3.91 -11.06 14.32
C LEU A 290 -2.51 -11.20 13.74
N THR A 291 -2.36 -12.02 12.69
CA THR A 291 -1.08 -12.17 11.97
C THR A 291 -0.66 -10.84 11.35
N ILE A 292 -1.59 -10.15 10.67
CA ILE A 292 -1.33 -8.83 10.07
C ILE A 292 -0.95 -7.81 11.15
N ALA A 293 -1.69 -7.75 12.25
CA ALA A 293 -1.38 -6.87 13.37
C ALA A 293 0.03 -7.14 13.95
N ALA A 294 0.46 -8.40 14.00
CA ALA A 294 1.77 -8.78 14.52
C ALA A 294 2.95 -8.49 13.56
N ILE A 295 2.75 -8.66 12.24
CA ILE A 295 3.82 -8.43 11.25
C ILE A 295 3.99 -6.95 10.89
N SER A 296 2.91 -6.14 10.96
CA SER A 296 2.95 -4.72 10.56
C SER A 296 3.98 -3.88 11.33
N PRO A 297 4.10 -3.98 12.68
CA PRO A 297 5.13 -3.26 13.41
C PRO A 297 6.54 -3.61 12.94
N ILE A 298 6.79 -4.89 12.61
CA ILE A 298 8.10 -5.36 12.14
C ILE A 298 8.40 -4.72 10.78
N ALA A 299 7.45 -4.74 9.85
CA ALA A 299 7.62 -4.12 8.53
C ALA A 299 7.86 -2.61 8.62
N ILE A 300 7.05 -1.90 9.41
CA ILE A 300 7.19 -0.45 9.64
C ILE A 300 8.56 -0.12 10.22
N LEU A 301 8.98 -0.83 11.26
CA LEU A 301 10.24 -0.56 11.95
C LEU A 301 11.46 -0.92 11.08
N LEU A 302 11.39 -2.01 10.30
CA LEU A 302 12.46 -2.37 9.35
C LEU A 302 12.57 -1.36 8.21
N ASN A 303 11.45 -0.88 7.67
CA ASN A 303 11.43 0.18 6.66
C ASN A 303 11.96 1.51 7.22
N ALA A 304 11.53 1.89 8.43
CA ALA A 304 12.04 3.08 9.11
C ALA A 304 13.54 2.97 9.38
N SER A 305 14.05 1.80 9.81
CA SER A 305 15.48 1.60 10.05
C SER A 305 16.30 1.63 8.75
N ALA A 306 15.75 1.09 7.66
CA ALA A 306 16.38 1.17 6.35
C ALA A 306 16.45 2.63 5.84
N LEU A 307 15.41 3.42 6.12
CA LEU A 307 15.38 4.85 5.82
C LEU A 307 16.38 5.62 6.69
N GLU A 308 16.45 5.33 7.99
CA GLU A 308 17.41 5.90 8.95
C GLU A 308 18.84 5.72 8.44
N LEU A 309 19.18 4.50 8.01
CA LEU A 309 20.48 4.16 7.44
C LEU A 309 20.76 4.87 6.11
N ALA A 310 19.76 4.98 5.23
CA ALA A 310 19.92 5.60 3.92
C ALA A 310 20.00 7.13 3.98
N ALA A 311 19.31 7.74 4.95
CA ALA A 311 19.27 9.18 5.16
C ALA A 311 20.34 9.68 6.14
N GLU A 312 21.07 8.77 6.81
CA GLU A 312 22.09 9.07 7.81
C GLU A 312 21.57 10.02 8.92
N CYS A 313 20.32 9.82 9.36
CA CYS A 313 19.67 10.64 10.37
C CYS A 313 18.92 9.77 11.38
N ASP A 314 18.80 10.21 12.64
CA ASP A 314 18.04 9.46 13.64
C ASP A 314 16.52 9.58 13.44
N ILE A 315 15.81 8.45 13.44
CA ILE A 315 14.34 8.40 13.32
C ILE A 315 13.73 7.98 14.66
N ASP A 316 12.65 8.66 15.08
CA ASP A 316 11.89 8.27 16.27
C ASP A 316 10.92 7.13 15.90
N PHE A 317 11.37 5.90 16.08
CA PHE A 317 10.61 4.68 15.80
C PHE A 317 9.27 4.60 16.55
N ASN A 318 9.19 5.14 17.76
CA ASN A 318 7.94 5.11 18.52
C ASN A 318 6.92 6.08 17.93
N ARG A 319 7.39 7.22 17.42
CA ARG A 319 6.56 8.16 16.67
C ARG A 319 6.12 7.59 15.32
N GLU A 320 6.98 6.86 14.61
CA GLU A 320 6.59 6.18 13.37
C GLU A 320 5.52 5.11 13.61
N LEU A 321 5.63 4.32 14.68
CA LEU A 321 4.57 3.37 15.09
C LEU A 321 3.25 4.09 15.38
N LYS A 322 3.30 5.23 16.07
CA LYS A 322 2.09 6.02 16.36
C LYS A 322 1.48 6.62 15.09
N ALA A 323 2.31 7.17 14.21
CA ALA A 323 1.90 7.76 12.93
C ALA A 323 1.20 6.72 12.04
N ALA A 324 1.83 5.56 11.86
CA ALA A 324 1.24 4.43 11.14
C ALA A 324 -0.03 3.93 11.84
N GLY A 325 -0.06 3.91 13.17
CA GLY A 325 -1.24 3.56 13.93
C GLY A 325 -2.46 4.45 13.64
N ILE A 326 -2.26 5.78 13.60
CA ILE A 326 -3.33 6.73 13.23
C ILE A 326 -3.72 6.58 11.77
N ALA A 327 -2.76 6.39 10.87
CA ALA A 327 -3.02 6.17 9.46
C ALA A 327 -3.96 4.98 9.25
N ASN A 328 -3.66 3.85 9.90
CA ASN A 328 -4.48 2.64 9.86
C ASN A 328 -5.89 2.84 10.45
N LEU A 329 -6.01 3.56 11.58
CA LEU A 329 -7.33 3.91 12.13
C LEU A 329 -8.16 4.76 11.15
N ALA A 330 -7.53 5.76 10.51
CA ALA A 330 -8.19 6.65 9.55
C ALA A 330 -8.65 5.89 8.30
N VAL A 331 -7.81 5.00 7.78
CA VAL A 331 -8.10 4.19 6.59
C VAL A 331 -9.26 3.20 6.85
N GLY A 332 -9.32 2.61 8.04
CA GLY A 332 -10.40 1.66 8.38
C GLY A 332 -11.81 2.27 8.34
N VAL A 333 -11.95 3.58 8.54
CA VAL A 333 -13.26 4.28 8.41
C VAL A 333 -13.84 4.15 6.99
N GLY A 334 -12.96 4.08 5.99
CA GLY A 334 -13.34 3.98 4.58
C GLY A 334 -13.47 2.56 4.03
N GLY A 335 -13.30 1.51 4.84
CA GLY A 335 -13.19 0.14 4.32
C GLY A 335 -11.79 -0.20 3.79
N GLY A 336 -10.78 0.58 4.15
CA GLY A 336 -9.48 0.55 3.50
C GLY A 336 -8.50 -0.51 4.00
N LEU A 337 -7.36 -0.57 3.33
CA LEU A 337 -6.28 -1.55 3.54
C LEU A 337 -5.23 -1.05 4.54
N VAL A 338 -4.54 -1.97 5.21
CA VAL A 338 -3.47 -1.65 6.16
C VAL A 338 -2.28 -0.99 5.46
N GLY A 339 -1.75 0.10 6.02
CA GLY A 339 -0.55 0.80 5.51
C GLY A 339 0.25 1.52 6.57
#